data_AF-A0A8K0CB65-F1
#
_entry.id   AF-A0A8K0CB65-F1
#
_cell.length_a   1.000
_cell.length_b   1.000
_cell.length_c   1.000
_cell.angle_alpha   90.00
_cell.angle_beta   90.00
_cell.angle_gamma   90.00
#
_symmetry.space_group_name_H-M   'P 1'
#
loop_
_entity.id
_entity.type
_entity.pdbx_description
1 polymer ?
#
loop_
_entity_poly.entity_id
_entity_poly.type
_entity_poly.pdbx_seq_one_letter_code
_entity_poly.pdbx_strand_id
1 'polypeptide(L)'
;MAKFVKQTETRKQIVNKYLENSELNQVQIAKLLMLPRCTVGKDIRTYKERLYIERKPGFLDTNLAVRIRQSYRRNPNLSERTVANTFGTSKATVHRVKVKAGLKIYKIQKVPDRDQEKRIRAKV
;
A
#
# COMPACT_ATOMS: atom_id res chain seq x y z
N MET A 1 4.30 -2.36 -9.89
CA MET A 1 2.84 -2.22 -9.63
C MET A 1 2.04 -3.52 -9.87
N ALA A 2 2.64 -4.71 -10.03
CA ALA A 2 1.94 -5.89 -10.59
C ALA A 2 1.32 -6.92 -9.60
N LYS A 3 1.67 -6.92 -8.30
CA LYS A 3 1.18 -7.96 -7.36
C LYS A 3 -0.29 -7.82 -6.94
N PHE A 4 -0.83 -6.60 -6.91
CA PHE A 4 -2.18 -6.35 -6.42
C PHE A 4 -3.27 -6.68 -7.43
N VAL A 5 -3.00 -6.49 -8.73
CA VAL A 5 -3.94 -6.78 -9.82
C VAL A 5 -4.28 -8.28 -9.84
N LYS A 6 -3.26 -9.13 -9.72
CA LYS A 6 -3.43 -10.60 -9.67
C LYS A 6 -4.34 -11.03 -8.51
N GLN A 7 -4.19 -10.46 -7.31
CA GLN A 7 -4.97 -10.91 -6.15
C GLN A 7 -6.46 -10.58 -6.26
N THR A 8 -6.83 -9.45 -6.86
CA THR A 8 -8.23 -9.06 -7.04
C THR A 8 -8.88 -9.93 -8.11
N GLU A 9 -8.16 -10.22 -9.20
CA GLU A 9 -8.61 -11.15 -10.25
C GLU A 9 -8.83 -12.56 -9.70
N THR A 10 -7.87 -13.09 -8.93
CA THR A 10 -8.01 -14.41 -8.30
C THR A 10 -9.24 -14.48 -7.40
N ARG A 11 -9.50 -13.44 -6.60
CA ARG A 11 -10.71 -13.37 -5.76
C ARG A 11 -12.00 -13.37 -6.58
N LYS A 12 -12.03 -12.61 -7.68
CA LYS A 12 -13.17 -12.59 -8.61
C LYS A 12 -13.39 -13.98 -9.21
N GLN A 13 -12.33 -14.67 -9.64
CA GLN A 13 -12.42 -16.03 -10.18
C GLN A 13 -12.98 -17.03 -9.15
N ILE A 14 -12.51 -16.97 -7.90
CA ILE A 14 -13.03 -17.82 -6.81
C ILE A 14 -14.53 -17.60 -6.62
N VAL A 15 -14.96 -16.34 -6.48
CA VAL A 15 -16.36 -16.02 -6.21
C VAL A 15 -17.25 -16.33 -7.42
N ASN A 16 -16.81 -16.04 -8.64
CA ASN A 16 -17.55 -16.40 -9.85
C ASN A 16 -17.76 -17.91 -9.94
N LYS A 17 -16.72 -18.72 -9.68
CA LYS A 17 -16.86 -20.19 -9.68
C LYS A 17 -17.80 -20.70 -8.58
N TYR A 18 -17.79 -20.05 -7.42
CA TYR A 18 -18.73 -20.35 -6.35
C TYR A 18 -20.18 -19.98 -6.72
N LEU A 19 -20.40 -18.89 -7.46
CA LEU A 19 -21.72 -18.45 -7.91
C LEU A 19 -22.25 -19.26 -9.09
N GLU A 20 -21.38 -19.64 -10.04
CA GLU A 20 -21.74 -20.48 -11.19
C GLU A 20 -22.21 -21.88 -10.78
N ASN A 21 -21.68 -22.40 -9.65
CA ASN A 21 -21.99 -23.75 -9.20
C ASN A 21 -22.06 -23.78 -7.66
N SER A 22 -23.21 -23.42 -7.11
CA SER A 22 -23.44 -23.35 -5.66
C SER A 22 -23.29 -24.69 -4.93
N GLU A 23 -23.36 -25.81 -5.66
CA GLU A 23 -23.21 -27.16 -5.12
C GLU A 23 -21.75 -27.60 -4.95
N LEU A 24 -20.80 -26.92 -5.60
CA LEU A 24 -19.39 -27.29 -5.50
C LEU A 24 -18.84 -26.98 -4.11
N ASN A 25 -18.18 -27.98 -3.51
CA ASN A 25 -17.47 -27.81 -2.26
C ASN A 25 -16.20 -26.95 -2.48
N GLN A 26 -15.77 -26.20 -1.46
CA GLN A 26 -14.57 -25.37 -1.48
C GLN A 26 -13.31 -26.14 -1.92
N VAL A 27 -13.23 -27.44 -1.60
CA VAL A 27 -12.14 -28.32 -2.01
C VAL A 27 -12.11 -28.51 -3.53
N GLN A 28 -13.26 -28.67 -4.17
CA GLN A 28 -13.36 -28.83 -5.62
C GLN A 28 -13.00 -27.52 -6.32
N ILE A 29 -13.50 -26.39 -5.82
CA ILE A 29 -13.14 -25.05 -6.34
C ILE A 29 -11.64 -24.80 -6.24
N ALA A 30 -11.02 -25.17 -5.10
CA ALA A 30 -9.58 -25.05 -4.90
C ALA A 30 -8.76 -25.90 -5.90
N LYS A 31 -9.22 -27.13 -6.19
CA LYS A 31 -8.59 -28.00 -7.20
C LYS A 31 -8.73 -27.42 -8.61
N LEU A 32 -9.92 -26.95 -8.98
CA LEU A 32 -10.20 -26.37 -10.30
C LEU A 32 -9.35 -25.12 -10.59
N LEU A 33 -9.18 -24.25 -9.59
CA LEU A 33 -8.41 -23.02 -9.74
C LEU A 33 -6.91 -23.18 -9.42
N MET A 34 -6.48 -24.38 -8.99
CA MET A 34 -5.13 -24.64 -8.50
C MET A 34 -4.69 -23.67 -7.39
N LEU A 35 -5.59 -23.38 -6.44
CA LEU A 35 -5.37 -22.45 -5.34
C LEU A 35 -5.37 -23.15 -3.99
N PRO A 36 -4.70 -22.60 -2.96
CA PRO A 36 -4.78 -23.13 -1.60
C PRO A 36 -6.23 -23.11 -1.08
N ARG A 37 -6.69 -24.24 -0.51
CA ARG A 37 -8.03 -24.39 0.09
C ARG A 37 -8.35 -23.26 1.07
N CYS A 38 -7.38 -22.88 1.89
CA CYS A 38 -7.53 -21.81 2.88
C CYS A 38 -7.83 -20.45 2.25
N THR A 39 -7.28 -20.15 1.07
CA THR A 39 -7.54 -18.91 0.33
C THR A 39 -8.97 -18.92 -0.19
N VAL A 40 -9.36 -19.99 -0.88
CA VAL A 40 -10.72 -20.18 -1.41
C VAL A 40 -11.77 -20.07 -0.30
N GLY A 41 -11.58 -20.79 0.80
CA GLY A 41 -12.52 -20.76 1.93
C GLY A 41 -12.64 -19.37 2.58
N LYS A 42 -11.52 -18.64 2.74
CA LYS A 42 -11.53 -17.27 3.26
C LYS A 42 -12.28 -16.31 2.34
N ASP A 43 -12.04 -16.40 1.04
CA ASP A 43 -12.65 -15.49 0.06
C ASP A 43 -14.15 -15.76 -0.10
N ILE A 44 -14.57 -17.03 -0.17
CA ILE A 44 -16.00 -17.40 -0.18
C ILE A 44 -16.70 -16.98 1.11
N ARG A 45 -16.08 -17.22 2.28
CA ARG A 45 -16.64 -16.78 3.57
C ARG A 45 -16.80 -15.26 3.61
N THR A 46 -15.77 -14.52 3.21
CA THR A 46 -15.81 -13.05 3.17
C THR A 46 -16.90 -12.56 2.23
N TYR A 47 -17.09 -13.23 1.09
CA TYR A 47 -18.17 -12.93 0.16
C TYR A 47 -19.55 -13.20 0.78
N LYS A 48 -19.76 -14.33 1.45
CA LYS A 48 -21.04 -14.61 2.14
C LYS A 48 -21.37 -13.58 3.22
N GLU A 49 -20.36 -13.12 3.97
CA GLU A 49 -20.54 -12.13 5.04
C GLU A 49 -20.80 -10.71 4.52
N ARG A 50 -20.26 -10.34 3.35
CA ARG A 50 -20.22 -8.94 2.90
C ARG A 50 -20.89 -8.68 1.55
N LEU A 51 -21.22 -9.73 0.81
CA LEU A 51 -21.73 -9.71 -0.57
C LEU A 51 -20.82 -8.92 -1.53
N TYR A 52 -19.53 -8.86 -1.23
CA TYR A 52 -18.55 -8.02 -1.91
C TYR A 52 -17.18 -8.70 -1.93
N ILE A 53 -16.49 -8.60 -3.07
CA ILE A 53 -15.26 -9.35 -3.39
C ILE A 53 -13.99 -8.56 -3.07
N GLU A 54 -14.04 -7.23 -3.19
CA GLU A 54 -12.84 -6.43 -3.01
C GLU A 54 -12.50 -6.32 -1.50
N ARG A 55 -11.39 -5.69 -1.16
CA ARG A 55 -11.11 -5.39 0.26
C ARG A 55 -11.38 -3.92 0.49
N LYS A 56 -12.13 -3.60 1.56
CA LYS A 56 -12.37 -2.20 1.92
C LYS A 56 -11.01 -1.53 2.03
N PRO A 57 -10.80 -0.38 1.37
CA PRO A 57 -9.56 0.35 1.53
C PRO A 57 -9.37 0.62 3.03
N GLY A 58 -8.16 0.40 3.52
CA GLY A 58 -7.86 0.64 4.94
C GLY A 58 -8.25 2.08 5.30
N PHE A 59 -8.94 2.24 6.44
CA PHE A 59 -9.33 3.56 6.92
C PHE A 59 -8.07 4.40 7.15
N LEU A 60 -8.05 5.58 6.53
CA LEU A 60 -7.02 6.58 6.72
C LEU A 60 -7.75 7.88 7.04
N ASP A 61 -7.48 8.44 8.21
CA ASP A 61 -7.99 9.74 8.59
C ASP A 61 -7.59 10.79 7.51
N THR A 62 -8.60 11.36 6.87
CA THR A 62 -8.45 12.32 5.78
C THR A 62 -7.78 13.60 6.27
N ASN A 63 -8.08 14.06 7.48
CA ASN A 63 -7.51 15.27 8.07
C ASN A 63 -6.02 15.07 8.38
N LEU A 64 -5.67 13.93 8.97
CA LEU A 64 -4.28 13.54 9.18
C LEU A 64 -3.52 13.47 7.85
N ALA A 65 -4.13 12.87 6.82
CA ALA A 65 -3.51 12.77 5.50
C ALA A 65 -3.29 14.15 4.84
N VAL A 66 -4.20 15.11 5.03
CA VAL A 66 -4.02 16.50 4.57
C VAL A 66 -2.82 17.15 5.27
N ARG A 67 -2.74 17.05 6.60
CA ARG A 67 -1.64 17.63 7.39
C ARG A 67 -0.27 17.06 7.02
N ILE A 68 -0.18 15.74 6.86
CA ILE A 68 1.05 15.06 6.40
C ILE A 68 1.44 15.53 5.00
N ARG A 69 0.49 15.71 4.06
CA ARG A 69 0.80 16.25 2.72
C ARG A 69 1.34 17.67 2.80
N GLN A 70 0.75 18.51 3.64
CA GLN A 70 1.19 19.90 3.83
C GLN A 70 2.61 19.98 4.42
N SER A 71 2.97 19.10 5.37
CA SER A 71 4.33 19.11 5.93
C SER A 71 5.39 18.81 4.87
N TYR A 72 5.15 17.83 4.00
CA TYR A 72 6.05 17.52 2.88
C TYR A 72 6.07 18.60 1.80
N ARG A 73 4.96 19.31 1.58
CA ARG A 73 4.94 20.46 0.65
C ARG A 73 5.80 21.62 1.17
N ARG A 74 5.81 21.85 2.49
CA ARG A 74 6.62 22.91 3.14
C ARG A 74 8.09 22.54 3.22
N ASN A 75 8.40 21.31 3.65
CA ASN A 75 9.76 20.80 3.72
C ASN A 75 9.81 19.38 3.15
N PRO A 76 10.29 19.23 1.90
CA PRO A 76 10.25 17.93 1.25
C PRO A 76 11.30 16.93 1.74
N ASN A 77 12.33 17.41 2.43
CA ASN A 77 13.43 16.61 2.97
C ASN A 77 13.10 16.01 4.35
N LEU A 78 11.90 16.24 4.89
CA LEU A 78 11.50 15.71 6.19
C LEU A 78 11.55 14.18 6.22
N SER A 79 12.15 13.64 7.29
CA SER A 79 12.13 12.19 7.50
C SER A 79 10.70 11.73 7.85
N GLU A 80 10.31 10.55 7.37
CA GLU A 80 9.01 9.95 7.71
C GLU A 80 8.86 9.74 9.22
N ARG A 81 9.96 9.48 9.93
CA ARG A 81 9.98 9.33 11.39
C ARG A 81 9.67 10.63 12.10
N THR A 82 10.24 11.75 11.65
CA THR A 82 9.98 13.07 12.22
C THR A 82 8.51 13.42 12.06
N VAL A 83 7.97 13.25 10.85
CA VAL A 83 6.55 13.52 10.56
C VAL A 83 5.63 12.62 11.38
N ALA A 84 5.97 11.34 11.52
CA ALA A 84 5.23 10.39 12.35
C ALA A 84 5.15 10.86 13.82
N ASN A 85 6.28 11.28 14.39
CA ASN A 85 6.35 11.79 15.76
C ASN A 85 5.54 13.09 15.93
N THR A 86 5.64 14.03 14.98
CA THR A 86 4.92 15.32 15.06
C THR A 86 3.40 15.15 15.07
N PHE A 87 2.89 14.14 14.38
CA PHE A 87 1.45 13.89 14.26
C PHE A 87 0.95 12.71 15.09
N GLY A 88 1.79 12.13 15.96
CA GLY A 88 1.42 11.00 16.82
C GLY A 88 0.94 9.76 16.03
N THR A 89 1.53 9.48 14.86
CA THR A 89 1.10 8.40 13.97
C THR A 89 2.23 7.42 13.65
N SER A 90 1.91 6.29 13.03
CA SER A 90 2.92 5.32 12.63
C SER A 90 3.69 5.77 11.38
N LYS A 91 4.98 5.41 11.28
CA LYS A 91 5.78 5.61 10.06
C LYS A 91 5.12 4.99 8.83
N ALA A 92 4.49 3.82 8.98
CA ALA A 92 3.78 3.14 7.90
C ALA A 92 2.57 3.94 7.39
N THR A 93 1.88 4.69 8.26
CA THR A 93 0.80 5.60 7.88
C THR A 93 1.34 6.78 7.07
N VAL A 94 2.41 7.41 7.55
CA VAL A 94 3.08 8.51 6.83
C VAL A 94 3.56 8.06 5.46
N HIS A 95 4.23 6.91 5.39
CA HIS A 95 4.70 6.32 4.14
C HIS A 95 3.54 6.08 3.16
N ARG A 96 2.45 5.46 3.62
CA ARG A 96 1.24 5.24 2.79
C ARG A 96 0.67 6.55 2.25
N VAL A 97 0.54 7.58 3.09
CA VAL A 97 0.05 8.91 2.67
C VAL A 97 1.00 9.51 1.63
N LYS A 98 2.32 9.47 1.88
CA LYS A 98 3.35 9.99 0.99
C LYS A 98 3.31 9.32 -0.39
N VAL A 99 3.21 7.99 -0.42
CA VAL A 99 3.12 7.20 -1.66
C VAL A 99 1.81 7.49 -2.39
N LYS A 100 0.66 7.47 -1.69
CA LYS A 100 -0.66 7.73 -2.28
C LYS A 100 -0.75 9.13 -2.88
N ALA A 101 -0.08 10.11 -2.28
CA ALA A 101 -0.04 11.48 -2.75
C ALA A 101 1.01 11.75 -3.84
N GLY A 102 1.74 10.74 -4.31
CA GLY A 102 2.77 10.90 -5.34
C GLY A 102 4.02 11.67 -4.88
N LEU A 103 4.19 11.88 -3.57
CA LEU A 103 5.26 12.71 -3.00
C LEU A 103 6.64 12.01 -2.96
N LYS A 104 6.81 10.91 -3.73
CA LYS A 104 8.12 10.26 -3.94
C LYS A 104 9.10 11.15 -4.70
N ILE A 105 8.60 12.14 -5.44
CA ILE A 105 9.34 12.93 -6.43
C ILE A 105 9.93 14.22 -5.83
N TYR A 106 9.63 14.54 -4.58
CA TYR A 106 10.32 15.64 -3.91
C TYR A 106 11.77 15.25 -3.68
N LYS A 107 12.56 15.50 -4.74
CA LYS A 107 13.97 15.22 -4.84
C LYS A 107 14.63 15.87 -3.64
N ILE A 108 15.42 15.05 -2.95
CA ILE A 108 16.49 15.50 -2.07
C ILE A 108 17.18 16.63 -2.83
N GLN A 109 16.96 17.89 -2.43
CA GLN A 109 17.91 18.93 -2.76
C GLN A 109 19.21 18.42 -2.13
N LYS A 110 20.17 18.01 -2.97
CA LYS A 110 21.50 17.66 -2.49
C LYS A 110 22.02 18.92 -1.83
N VAL A 111 21.93 18.99 -0.50
CA VAL A 111 22.64 20.01 0.26
C VAL A 111 24.11 19.76 -0.06
N PRO A 112 24.82 20.73 -0.67
CA PRO A 112 26.23 20.57 -0.96
C PRO A 112 26.95 20.25 0.35
N ASP A 113 27.83 19.26 0.32
CA ASP A 113 28.66 18.95 1.49
C ASP A 113 29.56 20.17 1.75
N ARG A 114 29.54 20.70 2.98
CA ARG A 114 30.21 21.98 3.32
C ARG A 114 31.70 21.96 2.99
N ASP A 115 32.32 20.78 3.03
CA ASP A 115 33.74 20.60 2.76
C ASP A 115 34.04 20.09 1.34
N GLN A 116 33.03 19.99 0.48
CA GLN A 116 33.21 19.54 -0.91
C GLN A 116 34.13 20.49 -1.69
N GLU A 117 33.96 21.80 -1.51
CA GLU A 117 34.83 22.81 -2.14
C GLU A 117 36.26 22.75 -1.61
N LYS A 118 36.45 22.52 -0.30
CA LYS A 118 37.79 22.39 0.30
C LYS A 118 38.54 21.16 -0.22
N ARG A 119 37.84 20.03 -0.39
CA ARG A 119 38.42 18.79 -0.95
C ARG A 119 38.79 18.91 -2.43
N ILE A 120 38.03 19.68 -3.20
CA ILE A 120 38.35 19.97 -4.61
C ILE A 120 39.61 20.84 -4.68
N ARG A 121 39.71 21.88 -3.85
CA ARG A 121 40.90 22.76 -3.80
C ARG A 121 42.18 22.04 -3.34
N ALA A 122 42.07 21.10 -2.41
CA ALA A 122 43.23 20.36 -1.91
C ALA A 122 43.77 19.26 -2.87
N LYS A 123 43.09 19.02 -4.00
CA LYS A 123 43.48 18.03 -5.02
C LYS A 123 44.11 18.65 -6.27
N VAL A 124 44.14 19.98 -6.37
CA VAL A 124 44.86 20.75 -7.40
C VAL A 124 46.23 21.11 -6.84
#